data_AF-A0A3D4K9Y0-F1
#
_entry.id   AF-A0A3D4K9Y0-F1
#
_cell.length_a   1.000
_cell.length_b   1.000
_cell.length_c   1.000
_cell.angle_alpha   90.00
_cell.angle_beta   90.00
_cell.angle_gamma   90.00
#
_symmetry.space_group_name_H-M   'P 1'
#
loop_
_entity.id
_entity.type
_entity.pdbx_description
1 polymer ?
#
loop_
_entity_poly.entity_id
_entity_poly.type
_entity_poly.pdbx_seq_one_letter_code
_entity_poly.pdbx_strand_id
1 'polypeptide(L)'
;ILDIITTELPDEQIITAIKNYSNAWAVAAILFSANKNFSRGRNIFPVELCQKYGLKAEDYGSKEFISTSKNIVKELVETALAMNNNNKIIKIENPLKAKLKPLLTYKKLANYRLQQISMNGYDIFTKNYNPYISFITLIKIFF
;
A
#
# COMPACT_ATOMS: atom_id res chain seq x y z
N ILE A 1 6.55 16.34 -28.68
CA ILE A 1 6.12 15.05 -29.26
C ILE A 1 6.45 14.00 -28.21
N LEU A 2 5.45 13.31 -27.67
CA LEU A 2 5.68 12.13 -26.84
C LEU A 2 6.04 10.99 -27.79
N ASP A 3 7.30 10.61 -27.84
CA ASP A 3 7.73 9.42 -28.58
C ASP A 3 6.98 8.22 -28.01
N ILE A 4 6.08 7.67 -28.81
CA ILE A 4 5.36 6.45 -28.50
C ILE A 4 6.34 5.31 -28.79
N ILE A 5 7.04 4.88 -27.75
CA ILE A 5 7.74 3.61 -27.75
C ILE A 5 6.67 2.52 -27.53
N THR A 6 6.16 1.95 -28.62
CA THR A 6 5.36 0.71 -28.60
C THR A 6 6.32 -0.48 -28.56
N THR A 7 6.88 -0.78 -27.40
CA THR A 7 7.52 -2.08 -27.17
C THR A 7 6.57 -2.91 -26.33
N GLU A 8 6.20 -4.08 -26.81
CA GLU A 8 5.58 -5.09 -25.95
C GLU A 8 6.52 -5.35 -24.78
N LEU A 9 6.02 -5.15 -23.55
CA LEU A 9 6.81 -5.48 -22.36
C LEU A 9 6.93 -7.00 -22.27
N PRO A 10 8.12 -7.55 -21.99
CA PRO A 10 8.27 -8.98 -21.72
C PRO A 10 7.31 -9.45 -20.62
N ASP A 11 6.79 -10.68 -20.76
CA ASP A 11 5.83 -11.27 -19.80
C ASP A 11 6.32 -11.19 -18.34
N GLU A 12 7.61 -11.38 -18.11
CA GLU A 12 8.23 -11.26 -16.79
C GLU A 12 8.07 -9.87 -16.16
N GLN A 13 8.13 -8.80 -16.97
CA GLN A 13 7.94 -7.43 -16.50
C GLN A 13 6.46 -7.16 -16.17
N ILE A 14 5.54 -7.74 -16.95
CA ILE A 14 4.10 -7.65 -16.69
C ILE A 14 3.75 -8.40 -15.39
N ILE A 15 4.24 -9.63 -15.22
CA ILE A 15 4.05 -10.44 -14.01
C ILE A 15 4.61 -9.72 -12.79
N THR A 16 5.83 -9.18 -12.91
CA THR A 16 6.47 -8.41 -11.83
C THR A 16 5.64 -7.18 -11.46
N ALA A 17 5.08 -6.48 -12.45
CA ALA A 17 4.24 -5.33 -12.20
C ALA A 17 2.94 -5.69 -11.45
N ILE A 18 2.28 -6.78 -11.85
CA ILE A 18 1.07 -7.28 -11.19
C ILE A 18 1.38 -7.67 -9.73
N LYS A 19 2.49 -8.36 -9.49
CA LYS A 19 2.94 -8.74 -8.14
C LYS A 19 3.18 -7.50 -7.28
N ASN A 20 3.88 -6.50 -7.80
CA ASN A 20 4.17 -5.27 -7.07
C ASN A 20 2.88 -4.50 -6.71
N TYR A 21 1.92 -4.39 -7.63
CA TYR A 21 0.64 -3.74 -7.36
C TYR A 21 -0.18 -4.50 -6.30
N SER A 22 -0.17 -5.83 -6.38
CA SER A 22 -0.88 -6.69 -5.42
C SER A 22 -0.27 -6.59 -4.02
N ASN A 23 1.06 -6.56 -3.93
CA ASN A 23 1.78 -6.39 -2.66
C ASN A 23 1.53 -5.01 -2.05
N ALA A 24 1.60 -3.94 -2.84
CA ALA A 24 1.31 -2.58 -2.36
C ALA A 24 -0.14 -2.45 -1.86
N TRP A 25 -1.09 -3.09 -2.54
CA TRP A 25 -2.48 -3.16 -2.11
C TRP A 25 -2.63 -3.93 -0.79
N ALA A 26 -1.99 -5.09 -0.66
CA ALA A 26 -2.04 -5.90 0.56
C ALA A 26 -1.50 -5.12 1.77
N VAL A 27 -0.35 -4.45 1.61
CA VAL A 27 0.22 -3.58 2.65
C VAL A 27 -0.76 -2.47 3.03
N ALA A 28 -1.31 -1.75 2.05
CA ALA A 28 -2.29 -0.70 2.30
C ALA A 28 -3.54 -1.22 3.06
N ALA A 29 -4.05 -2.40 2.69
CA ALA A 29 -5.20 -3.01 3.34
C ALA A 29 -4.91 -3.42 4.79
N ILE A 30 -3.75 -4.05 5.03
CA ILE A 30 -3.32 -4.45 6.39
C ILE A 30 -3.22 -3.21 7.28
N LEU A 31 -2.53 -2.16 6.82
CA LEU A 31 -2.34 -0.93 7.59
C LEU A 31 -3.68 -0.19 7.85
N PHE A 32 -4.60 -0.16 6.90
CA PHE A 32 -5.95 0.41 7.11
C PHE A 32 -6.78 -0.38 8.12
N SER A 33 -6.53 -1.68 8.24
CA SER A 33 -7.18 -2.55 9.22
C SER A 33 -6.42 -2.65 10.56
N ALA A 34 -5.32 -1.92 10.71
CA ALA A 34 -4.40 -2.06 11.83
C ALA A 34 -5.08 -1.86 13.19
N ASN A 35 -5.84 -0.78 13.35
CA ASN A 35 -6.57 -0.47 14.58
C ASN A 35 -7.51 -1.64 14.99
N LYS A 36 -8.25 -2.20 14.04
CA LYS A 36 -9.15 -3.34 14.29
C LYS A 36 -8.40 -4.62 14.67
N ASN A 37 -7.23 -4.86 14.09
CA ASN A 37 -6.39 -6.00 14.46
C ASN A 37 -5.74 -5.77 15.84
N PHE A 38 -5.34 -4.53 16.12
CA PHE A 38 -4.74 -4.13 17.37
C PHE A 38 -5.69 -4.28 18.57
N SER A 39 -6.95 -3.84 18.42
CA SER A 39 -7.98 -4.05 19.44
C SER A 39 -8.32 -5.52 19.71
N ARG A 40 -7.86 -6.44 18.85
CA ARG A 40 -8.00 -7.89 18.99
C ARG A 40 -6.72 -8.59 19.45
N GLY A 41 -5.68 -7.83 19.84
CA GLY A 41 -4.40 -8.39 20.28
C GLY A 41 -3.59 -9.04 19.16
N ARG A 42 -3.85 -8.69 17.89
CA ARG A 42 -3.12 -9.25 16.74
C ARG A 42 -1.99 -8.33 16.33
N ASN A 43 -0.77 -8.85 16.28
CA ASN A 43 0.34 -8.16 15.63
C ASN A 43 0.17 -8.25 14.10
N ILE A 44 0.30 -7.12 13.42
CA ILE A 44 0.21 -7.02 11.95
C ILE A 44 1.59 -6.86 11.29
N PHE A 45 2.63 -6.61 12.09
CA PHE A 45 3.96 -6.33 11.58
C PHE A 45 4.74 -7.63 11.34
N PRO A 46 5.54 -7.69 10.25
CA PRO A 46 6.50 -8.76 10.03
C PRO A 46 7.48 -8.88 11.21
N VAL A 47 7.84 -10.12 11.56
CA VAL A 47 8.74 -10.41 12.68
C VAL A 47 10.10 -9.76 12.47
N GLU A 48 10.60 -9.75 11.24
CA GLU A 48 11.88 -9.18 10.85
C GLU A 48 11.93 -7.67 11.10
N LEU A 49 10.82 -6.96 10.82
CA LEU A 49 10.71 -5.54 11.10
C LEU A 49 10.57 -5.27 12.59
N CYS A 50 9.82 -6.09 13.33
CA CYS A 50 9.77 -5.98 14.78
C CYS A 50 11.17 -6.13 15.40
N GLN A 51 11.95 -7.12 14.96
CA GLN A 51 13.32 -7.33 15.42
C GLN A 51 14.24 -6.16 15.05
N LYS A 52 14.18 -5.68 13.81
CA LYS A 52 14.97 -4.53 13.32
C LYS A 52 14.77 -3.28 14.18
N TYR A 53 13.54 -3.04 14.63
CA TYR A 53 13.18 -1.88 15.43
C TYR A 53 13.09 -2.15 16.94
N GLY A 54 13.51 -3.33 17.40
CA GLY A 54 13.54 -3.67 18.82
C GLY A 54 12.17 -3.85 19.49
N LEU A 55 11.10 -4.07 18.73
CA LEU A 55 9.78 -4.36 19.29
C LEU A 55 9.71 -5.80 19.77
N LYS A 56 9.45 -5.96 21.06
CA LYS A 56 9.17 -7.26 21.67
C LYS A 56 7.67 -7.47 21.83
N ALA A 57 7.27 -8.73 22.01
CA ALA A 57 5.88 -9.09 22.25
C ALA A 57 5.33 -8.45 23.54
N GLU A 58 6.18 -8.30 24.57
CA GLU A 58 5.85 -7.68 25.86
C GLU A 58 5.53 -6.19 25.76
N ASP A 59 6.02 -5.50 24.72
CA ASP A 59 5.78 -4.08 24.51
C ASP A 59 4.38 -3.82 23.93
N TYR A 60 3.68 -4.86 23.47
CA TYR A 60 2.43 -4.73 22.73
C TYR A 60 1.38 -3.92 23.51
N GLY A 61 0.89 -2.84 22.91
CA GLY A 61 -0.07 -1.95 23.56
C GLY A 61 0.53 -0.76 24.31
N SER A 62 1.84 -0.75 24.57
CA SER A 62 2.51 0.34 25.26
C SER A 62 2.63 1.61 24.40
N LYS A 63 2.89 2.75 25.06
CA LYS A 63 3.19 4.01 24.35
C LYS A 63 4.44 3.88 23.48
N GLU A 64 5.43 3.14 23.96
CA GLU A 64 6.67 2.87 23.23
C GLU A 64 6.41 2.03 21.98
N PHE A 65 5.58 0.99 22.09
CA PHE A 65 5.13 0.22 20.93
C PHE A 65 4.45 1.09 19.88
N ILE A 66 3.51 1.95 20.29
CA ILE A 66 2.82 2.85 19.36
C ILE A 66 3.83 3.80 18.70
N SER A 67 4.78 4.35 19.44
CA SER A 67 5.81 5.25 18.90
C SER A 67 6.71 4.54 17.90
N THR A 68 7.31 3.42 18.28
CA THR A 68 8.24 2.64 17.45
C THR A 68 7.55 2.06 16.22
N SER A 69 6.27 1.68 16.33
CA SER A 69 5.49 1.20 15.20
C SER A 69 5.40 2.20 14.04
N LYS A 70 5.46 3.52 14.30
CA LYS A 70 5.45 4.54 13.24
C LYS A 70 6.64 4.41 12.31
N ASN A 71 7.81 3.98 12.82
CA ASN A 71 8.99 3.74 11.99
C ASN A 71 8.81 2.51 11.10
N ILE A 72 8.21 1.44 11.63
CA ILE A 72 7.86 0.23 10.86
C ILE A 72 6.85 0.59 9.76
N VAL A 73 5.80 1.32 10.11
CA VAL A 73 4.76 1.77 9.18
C VAL A 73 5.35 2.65 8.09
N LYS A 74 6.27 3.57 8.44
CA LYS A 74 6.97 4.40 7.47
C LYS A 74 7.73 3.54 6.45
N GLU A 75 8.54 2.58 6.90
CA GLU A 75 9.29 1.69 6.00
C GLU A 75 8.35 0.87 5.10
N LEU A 76 7.26 0.32 5.65
CA LEU A 76 6.26 -0.42 4.88
C LEU A 76 5.57 0.47 3.83
N VAL A 77 5.22 1.70 4.19
CA VAL A 77 4.56 2.66 3.28
C VAL A 77 5.50 3.08 2.16
N GLU A 78 6.75 3.45 2.48
CA GLU A 78 7.75 3.87 1.51
C GLU A 78 8.07 2.73 0.53
N THR A 79 8.25 1.51 1.05
CA THR A 79 8.49 0.30 0.24
C THR A 79 7.31 0.01 -0.69
N ALA A 80 6.08 0.05 -0.16
CA ALA A 80 4.88 -0.19 -0.96
C ALA A 80 4.66 0.88 -2.04
N LEU A 81 4.92 2.16 -1.73
CA LEU A 81 4.85 3.25 -2.71
C LEU A 81 5.90 3.09 -3.80
N ALA A 82 7.14 2.73 -3.46
CA ALA A 82 8.19 2.47 -4.44
C ALA A 82 7.81 1.31 -5.37
N MET A 83 7.32 0.18 -4.83
CA MET A 83 6.83 -0.94 -5.63
C MET A 83 5.69 -0.54 -6.56
N ASN A 84 4.75 0.28 -6.07
CA ASN A 84 3.58 0.69 -6.84
C ASN A 84 3.92 1.71 -7.94
N ASN A 85 4.97 2.51 -7.75
CA ASN A 85 5.34 3.61 -8.66
C ASN A 85 6.51 3.28 -9.61
N ASN A 86 7.41 2.36 -9.27
CA ASN A 86 8.58 2.02 -10.10
C ASN A 86 8.22 1.35 -11.44
N ASN A 87 7.01 0.82 -11.57
CA ASN A 87 6.54 0.28 -12.83
C ASN A 87 6.02 1.44 -13.69
N LYS A 88 6.95 2.07 -14.44
CA LYS A 88 6.64 2.98 -15.54
C LYS A 88 5.52 2.33 -16.33
N ILE A 89 4.38 3.03 -16.29
CA ILE A 89 3.07 2.62 -16.77
C ILE A 89 3.22 1.63 -17.91
N ILE A 90 2.80 0.38 -17.68
CA ILE A 90 2.39 -0.47 -18.80
C ILE A 90 1.38 0.39 -19.55
N LYS A 91 1.79 1.01 -20.66
CA LYS A 91 0.87 1.63 -21.61
C LYS A 91 0.18 0.43 -22.23
N ILE A 92 -0.87 -0.04 -21.55
CA ILE A 92 -1.63 -1.21 -21.97
C ILE A 92 -2.43 -0.75 -23.19
N GLU A 93 -1.77 -0.75 -24.35
CA GLU A 93 -2.41 -0.75 -25.67
C GLU A 93 -2.81 -2.17 -26.09
N ASN A 94 -2.81 -3.09 -25.13
CA ASN A 94 -3.17 -4.49 -25.30
C ASN A 94 -4.72 -4.67 -25.20
N PRO A 95 -5.34 -5.60 -25.95
CA PRO A 95 -6.74 -6.01 -25.77
C PRO A 95 -7.13 -6.39 -24.33
N LEU A 96 -6.15 -6.67 -23.46
CA LEU A 96 -6.33 -6.88 -22.03
C LEU A 96 -6.65 -5.60 -21.23
N LYS A 97 -6.68 -4.40 -21.84
CA LYS A 97 -6.98 -3.12 -21.17
C LYS A 97 -8.25 -3.16 -20.32
N ALA A 98 -9.31 -3.81 -20.81
CA ALA A 98 -10.55 -4.00 -20.05
C ALA A 98 -10.35 -4.92 -18.83
N LYS A 99 -9.57 -6.00 -18.99
CA LYS A 99 -9.26 -6.98 -17.93
C LYS A 99 -8.29 -6.41 -16.88
N LEU A 100 -7.46 -5.45 -17.25
CA LEU A 100 -6.47 -4.79 -16.38
C LEU A 100 -6.98 -3.49 -15.75
N LYS A 101 -8.14 -2.98 -16.16
CA LYS A 101 -8.78 -1.79 -15.55
C LYS A 101 -8.96 -1.93 -14.03
N PRO A 102 -9.42 -3.07 -13.47
CA PRO A 102 -9.48 -3.25 -12.03
C PRO A 102 -8.10 -3.17 -11.36
N LEU A 103 -7.05 -3.70 -11.98
CA LEU A 103 -5.70 -3.65 -11.44
C LEU A 103 -5.18 -2.21 -11.34
N LEU A 104 -5.40 -1.38 -12.36
CA LEU A 104 -5.06 0.04 -12.33
C LEU A 104 -5.86 0.81 -11.28
N THR A 105 -7.11 0.42 -11.04
CA THR A 105 -7.92 0.95 -9.94
C THR A 105 -7.31 0.61 -8.58
N TYR A 106 -6.95 -0.65 -8.33
CA TYR A 106 -6.32 -1.06 -7.08
C TYR A 106 -4.96 -0.39 -6.88
N LYS A 107 -4.17 -0.20 -7.95
CA LYS A 107 -2.95 0.60 -7.93
C LYS A 107 -3.21 2.02 -7.41
N LYS A 108 -4.14 2.75 -8.01
CA LYS A 108 -4.47 4.12 -7.60
C LYS A 108 -4.99 4.17 -6.16
N LEU A 109 -5.83 3.22 -5.79
CA LEU A 109 -6.39 3.15 -4.45
C LEU A 109 -5.33 2.83 -3.39
N ALA A 110 -4.41 1.90 -3.67
CA ALA A 110 -3.27 1.63 -2.79
C ALA A 110 -2.43 2.89 -2.59
N ASN A 111 -2.08 3.61 -3.66
CA ASN A 111 -1.36 4.89 -3.56
C ASN A 111 -2.09 5.90 -2.68
N TYR A 112 -3.38 6.11 -2.93
CA TYR A 112 -4.18 7.03 -2.14
C TYR A 112 -4.16 6.69 -0.64
N ARG A 113 -4.37 5.41 -0.31
CA ARG A 113 -4.36 4.93 1.07
C ARG A 113 -3.00 5.09 1.75
N LEU A 114 -1.93 4.68 1.08
CA LEU A 114 -0.56 4.80 1.58
C LEU A 114 -0.16 6.26 1.79
N GLN A 115 -0.56 7.16 0.89
CA GLN A 115 -0.37 8.61 1.04
C GLN A 115 -1.14 9.16 2.24
N GLN A 116 -2.39 8.73 2.46
CA GLN A 116 -3.14 9.14 3.66
C GLN A 116 -2.44 8.73 4.95
N ILE A 117 -1.83 7.54 5.00
CA ILE A 117 -1.06 7.10 6.18
C ILE A 117 0.16 8.00 6.38
N SER A 118 0.91 8.28 5.30
CA SER A 118 2.08 9.16 5.34
C SER A 118 1.74 10.58 5.80
N MET A 119 0.67 11.18 5.26
CA MET A 119 0.19 12.52 5.65
C MET A 119 -0.30 12.59 7.11
N ASN A 120 -0.68 11.46 7.71
CA ASN A 120 -1.09 11.39 9.12
C ASN A 120 0.07 10.99 10.05
N GLY A 121 1.32 11.11 9.61
CA GLY A 121 2.50 10.82 10.42
C GLY A 121 2.64 9.34 10.77
N TYR A 122 2.16 8.46 9.88
CA TYR A 122 2.24 7.00 10.02
C TYR A 122 1.49 6.42 11.23
N ASP A 123 0.55 7.17 11.80
CA ASP A 123 -0.24 6.73 12.95
C ASP A 123 -1.45 5.88 12.51
N ILE A 124 -1.30 4.56 12.62
CA ILE A 124 -2.31 3.57 12.21
C ILE A 124 -3.19 3.05 13.35
N PHE A 125 -2.87 3.39 14.60
CA PHE A 125 -3.57 2.87 15.78
C PHE A 125 -4.53 3.90 16.37
N THR A 126 -4.20 5.18 16.34
CA THR A 126 -5.08 6.23 16.90
C THR A 126 -6.06 6.78 15.85
N LYS A 127 -5.71 6.68 14.57
CA LYS A 127 -6.56 7.14 13.47
C LYS A 127 -7.56 6.06 13.08
N ASN A 128 -8.81 6.46 12.92
CA ASN A 128 -9.86 5.59 12.39
C ASN A 128 -9.90 5.77 10.87
N TYR A 129 -9.09 4.99 10.17
CA TYR A 129 -9.13 4.96 8.71
C TYR A 129 -10.40 4.27 8.25
N ASN A 130 -11.31 5.02 7.61
CA ASN A 130 -12.53 4.44 7.07
C ASN A 130 -12.15 3.46 5.95
N PRO A 131 -12.48 2.15 6.07
CA PRO A 131 -12.21 1.19 5.00
C PRO A 131 -13.05 1.48 3.74
N TYR A 132 -14.15 2.23 3.90
CA TYR A 132 -15.02 2.69 2.83
C TYR A 132 -14.51 4.01 2.26
N ILE A 133 -14.38 4.05 0.94
CA ILE A 133 -14.01 5.24 0.19
C ILE A 133 -15.29 6.01 -0.07
N SER A 134 -15.33 7.31 0.28
CA SER A 134 -16.49 8.15 -0.02
C SER A 134 -16.72 8.19 -1.54
N PHE A 135 -17.97 8.36 -1.98
CA PHE A 135 -18.31 8.47 -3.41
C PHE A 135 -17.51 9.58 -4.11
N ILE A 136 -17.26 10.70 -3.44
CA ILE A 136 -16.43 11.82 -3.94
C ILE A 136 -14.96 11.43 -4.09
N THR A 137 -14.42 10.68 -3.11
CA THR A 137 -13.06 10.15 -3.17
C THR A 137 -12.92 9.11 -4.27
N LEU A 138 -13.96 8.31 -4.50
CA LEU A 138 -14.08 7.41 -5.63
C LEU A 138 -13.92 8.21 -6.92
N ILE A 139 -14.74 9.24 -7.14
CA ILE A 139 -14.67 10.07 -8.35
C ILE A 139 -13.24 10.58 -8.60
N LYS A 140 -12.55 11.14 -7.60
CA LYS A 140 -11.17 11.63 -7.73
C LYS A 140 -10.12 10.55 -8.05
N ILE A 141 -10.38 9.29 -7.71
CA ILE A 141 -9.52 8.16 -8.04
C ILE A 141 -9.80 7.68 -9.47
N PHE A 142 -11.07 7.76 -9.91
CA PHE A 142 -11.54 7.16 -11.16
C PHE A 142 -11.56 8.11 -12.37
N PHE A 143 -11.80 9.42 -12.17
CA PHE A 143 -11.92 10.46 -13.20
C PHE A 143 -10.83 11.52 -13.03
#